data_AF-A0A074WG79-F1
#
_entry.id   AF-A0A074WG79-F1
#
_cell.length_a   1.000
_cell.length_b   1.000
_cell.length_c   1.000
_cell.angle_alpha   90.00
_cell.angle_beta   90.00
_cell.angle_gamma   90.00
#
_symmetry.space_group_name_H-M   'P 1'
#
loop_
_entity.id
_entity.type
_entity.pdbx_description
1 polymer ?
#
loop_
_entity_poly.entity_id
_entity_poly.type
_entity_poly.pdbx_seq_one_letter_code
_entity_poly.pdbx_strand_id
1 'polypeptide(L)'
;MTDEEGDMTARMNHLSLVMAENKLLRTMNTELRSKHTRDVEKISDLENQIASFEPSAKNARDADKIFNLKQELDALFQAKEASDNLLEIAKAKLKESEKKNKEQGQELRMYTEIEASKKRVVEMHLKKVERANKDQK
;
A
#
# COMPACT_ATOMS: atom_id res chain seq x y z
N MET A 1 -18.92 -16.48 29.50
CA MET A 1 -19.03 -15.12 28.96
C MET A 1 -17.76 -14.88 28.17
N THR A 2 -17.84 -14.91 26.85
CA THR A 2 -16.75 -14.46 26.00
C THR A 2 -16.74 -12.94 26.07
N ASP A 3 -15.57 -12.38 26.34
CA ASP A 3 -15.32 -10.95 26.37
C ASP A 3 -15.42 -10.38 24.94
N GLU A 4 -16.64 -9.97 24.55
CA GLU A 4 -16.90 -9.36 23.25
C GLU A 4 -16.19 -7.99 23.09
N GLU A 5 -15.89 -7.29 24.20
CA GLU A 5 -15.14 -6.01 24.20
C GLU A 5 -13.65 -6.21 23.87
N GLY A 6 -13.06 -7.29 24.36
CA GLY A 6 -11.70 -7.74 24.04
C GLY A 6 -11.57 -8.18 22.58
N ASP A 7 -12.58 -8.86 22.03
CA ASP A 7 -12.62 -9.21 20.60
C ASP A 7 -12.74 -7.95 19.72
N MET A 8 -13.54 -6.96 20.12
CA MET A 8 -13.64 -5.67 19.41
C MET A 8 -12.32 -4.89 19.44
N THR A 9 -11.64 -4.85 20.59
CA THR A 9 -10.34 -4.15 20.72
C THR A 9 -9.26 -4.82 19.88
N ALA A 10 -9.22 -6.16 19.86
CA ALA A 10 -8.28 -6.91 19.03
C ALA A 10 -8.51 -6.62 17.53
N ARG A 11 -9.77 -6.59 17.08
CA ARG A 11 -10.14 -6.25 15.69
C ARG A 11 -9.80 -4.80 15.32
N MET A 12 -10.03 -3.85 16.21
CA MET A 12 -9.66 -2.44 16.02
C MET A 12 -8.14 -2.26 15.87
N ASN A 13 -7.36 -2.95 16.71
CA ASN A 13 -5.90 -2.95 16.62
C ASN A 13 -5.42 -3.57 15.31
N HIS A 14 -6.06 -4.67 14.88
CA HIS A 14 -5.73 -5.32 13.62
C HIS A 14 -6.03 -4.43 12.40
N LEU A 15 -7.21 -3.81 12.35
CA LEU A 15 -7.56 -2.86 11.28
C LEU A 15 -6.56 -1.69 11.22
N SER A 16 -6.15 -1.18 12.38
CA SER A 16 -5.15 -0.10 12.47
C SER A 16 -3.80 -0.53 11.90
N LEU A 17 -3.37 -1.77 12.15
CA LEU A 17 -2.14 -2.34 11.59
C LEU A 17 -2.22 -2.45 10.06
N VAL A 18 -3.34 -2.97 9.53
CA VAL A 18 -3.58 -3.10 8.08
C VAL A 18 -3.63 -1.72 7.40
N MET A 19 -4.17 -0.70 8.07
CA MET A 19 -4.14 0.68 7.56
C MET A 19 -2.72 1.24 7.50
N ALA A 20 -1.88 0.98 8.52
CA ALA A 20 -0.48 1.40 8.54
C ALA A 20 0.32 0.73 7.41
N GLU A 21 0.10 -0.57 7.17
CA GLU A 21 0.71 -1.30 6.06
C GLU A 21 0.32 -0.70 4.69
N ASN A 22 -0.97 -0.41 4.48
CA ASN A 22 -1.43 0.25 3.25
C ASN A 22 -0.78 1.62 3.02
N LYS A 23 -0.60 2.41 4.09
CA LYS A 23 0.11 3.69 4.00
C LYS A 23 1.56 3.49 3.57
N LEU A 24 2.28 2.53 4.17
CA LEU A 24 3.66 2.21 3.81
C LEU A 24 3.76 1.77 2.34
N LEU A 25 2.88 0.86 1.90
CA LEU A 25 2.87 0.37 0.53
C LEU A 25 2.62 1.50 -0.49
N ARG A 26 1.75 2.47 -0.16
CA ARG A 26 1.53 3.67 -1.00
C ARG A 26 2.77 4.56 -1.08
N THR A 27 3.48 4.76 0.03
CA THR A 27 4.75 5.51 0.05
C THR A 27 5.80 4.81 -0.81
N MET A 28 6.00 3.49 -0.63
CA MET A 28 6.92 2.71 -1.44
C MET A 28 6.58 2.77 -2.93
N ASN A 29 5.29 2.69 -3.29
CA ASN A 29 4.85 2.81 -4.69
C ASN A 29 5.22 4.18 -5.27
N THR A 30 5.05 5.25 -4.50
CA THR A 30 5.40 6.62 -4.91
C THR A 30 6.91 6.77 -5.15
N GLU A 31 7.72 6.24 -4.24
CA GLU A 31 9.19 6.28 -4.34
C GLU A 31 9.71 5.45 -5.52
N LEU A 32 9.18 4.24 -5.71
CA LEU A 32 9.53 3.39 -6.85
C LEU A 32 9.16 4.03 -8.19
N ARG A 33 7.99 4.66 -8.29
CA ARG A 33 7.60 5.42 -9.50
C ARG A 33 8.54 6.58 -9.77
N SER A 34 8.88 7.36 -8.75
CA SER A 34 9.84 8.48 -8.89
C SER A 34 11.23 8.00 -9.29
N LYS A 35 11.71 6.87 -8.74
CA LYS A 35 12.95 6.24 -9.17
C LYS A 35 12.88 5.78 -10.62
N HIS A 36 11.83 5.05 -11.00
CA HIS A 36 11.61 4.60 -12.37
C HIS A 36 11.64 5.75 -13.37
N THR A 37 10.94 6.86 -13.11
CA THR A 37 10.97 8.03 -13.99
C THR A 37 12.39 8.60 -14.17
N ARG A 38 13.15 8.74 -13.07
CA ARG A 38 14.54 9.22 -13.14
C ARG A 38 15.45 8.26 -13.91
N ASP A 39 15.26 6.95 -13.75
CA ASP A 39 16.06 5.96 -14.46
C ASP A 39 15.76 6.00 -15.97
N VAL A 40 14.47 6.16 -16.36
CA VAL A 40 14.07 6.34 -17.76
C VAL A 40 14.65 7.63 -18.38
N GLU A 41 14.61 8.74 -17.65
CA GLU A 41 15.20 10.01 -18.11
C GLU A 41 16.71 9.88 -18.34
N LYS A 42 17.44 9.26 -17.39
CA LYS A 42 18.88 9.02 -17.52
C LYS A 42 19.24 8.10 -18.68
N ILE A 43 18.44 7.05 -18.90
CA ILE A 43 18.59 6.15 -20.05
C ILE A 43 18.51 6.96 -21.35
N SER A 44 17.48 7.81 -21.49
CA SER A 44 17.31 8.64 -22.67
C SER A 44 18.47 9.63 -22.86
N ASP A 45 18.96 10.25 -21.78
CA ASP A 45 20.11 11.15 -21.84
C ASP A 45 21.40 10.42 -22.28
N LEU A 46 21.63 9.20 -21.79
CA LEU A 46 22.79 8.39 -22.18
C LEU A 46 22.68 7.92 -23.64
N GLU A 47 21.49 7.51 -24.09
CA GLU A 47 21.24 7.17 -25.49
C GLU A 47 21.56 8.36 -26.41
N ASN A 48 21.13 9.57 -26.03
CA ASN A 48 21.45 10.79 -26.76
C ASN A 48 22.96 11.11 -26.75
N GLN A 49 23.64 10.90 -25.61
CA GLN A 49 25.08 11.08 -25.52
C GLN A 49 25.82 10.10 -26.44
N ILE A 50 25.48 8.80 -26.40
CA ILE A 50 26.08 7.78 -27.27
C ILE A 50 25.87 8.16 -28.73
N ALA A 51 24.65 8.50 -29.12
CA ALA A 51 24.31 8.90 -30.49
C ALA A 51 25.07 10.16 -30.95
N SER A 52 25.43 11.06 -30.03
CA SER A 52 26.26 12.24 -30.35
C SER A 52 27.73 11.91 -30.61
N PHE A 53 28.27 10.85 -29.98
CA PHE A 53 29.66 10.43 -30.15
C PHE A 53 29.87 9.48 -31.34
N GLU A 54 28.87 8.64 -31.69
CA GLU A 54 28.96 7.66 -32.77
C GLU A 54 29.39 8.25 -34.15
N PRO A 55 28.90 9.42 -34.60
CA PRO A 55 29.35 10.04 -35.86
C PRO A 55 30.80 10.54 -35.85
N SER A 56 31.32 10.85 -34.66
CA SER A 56 32.67 11.43 -34.45
C SER A 56 33.74 10.43 -34.04
N ALA A 57 33.36 9.17 -33.76
CA ALA A 57 34.24 8.11 -33.28
C ALA A 57 35.26 7.66 -34.34
N LYS A 58 36.26 8.50 -34.58
CA LYS A 58 37.38 8.24 -35.51
C LYS A 58 38.67 7.92 -34.78
N ASN A 59 38.69 8.08 -33.46
CA ASN A 59 39.85 7.85 -32.61
C ASN A 59 39.51 6.87 -31.46
N ALA A 60 40.53 6.19 -30.93
CA ALA A 60 40.36 5.18 -29.88
C ALA A 60 39.73 5.75 -28.59
N ARG A 61 39.96 7.05 -28.31
CA ARG A 61 39.43 7.71 -27.12
C ARG A 61 37.90 7.85 -27.15
N ASP A 62 37.34 8.13 -28.32
CA ASP A 62 35.88 8.21 -28.50
C ASP A 62 35.24 6.81 -28.42
N ALA A 63 35.94 5.78 -28.92
CA ALA A 63 35.51 4.39 -28.79
C ALA A 63 35.47 3.93 -27.32
N ASP A 64 36.49 4.26 -26.53
CA ASP A 64 36.52 3.98 -25.09
C ASP A 64 35.40 4.71 -24.33
N LYS A 65 35.09 5.95 -24.74
CA LYS A 65 33.99 6.73 -24.15
C LYS A 65 32.63 6.11 -24.45
N ILE A 66 32.38 5.72 -25.71
CA ILE A 66 31.15 5.03 -26.11
C ILE A 66 31.02 3.70 -25.36
N PHE A 67 32.11 2.95 -25.21
CA PHE A 67 32.12 1.69 -24.48
C PHE A 67 31.72 1.89 -23.00
N ASN A 68 32.29 2.88 -22.32
CA ASN A 68 31.93 3.20 -20.93
C ASN A 68 30.45 3.64 -20.81
N LEU A 69 29.97 4.49 -21.72
CA LEU A 69 28.57 4.91 -21.73
C LEU A 69 27.60 3.74 -21.98
N LYS A 70 27.98 2.77 -22.82
CA LYS A 70 27.19 1.54 -23.04
C LYS A 70 27.13 0.65 -21.79
N GLN A 71 28.24 0.52 -21.06
CA GLN A 71 28.21 -0.20 -19.78
C GLN A 71 27.31 0.47 -18.75
N GLU A 72 27.34 1.80 -18.67
CA GLU A 72 26.46 2.57 -17.76
C GLU A 72 24.99 2.42 -18.15
N LEU A 73 24.70 2.44 -19.46
CA LEU A 73 23.37 2.22 -20.00
C LEU A 73 22.84 0.82 -19.66
N ASP A 74 23.64 -0.23 -19.84
CA ASP A 74 23.27 -1.61 -19.48
C ASP A 74 22.97 -1.76 -17.98
N ALA A 75 23.79 -1.14 -17.12
CA ALA A 75 23.58 -1.14 -15.68
C ALA A 75 22.26 -0.44 -15.30
N LEU A 76 21.91 0.67 -15.98
CA LEU A 76 20.65 1.37 -15.75
C LEU A 76 19.43 0.57 -16.25
N PHE A 77 19.54 -0.15 -17.37
CA PHE A 77 18.47 -1.04 -17.81
C PHE A 77 18.18 -2.14 -16.77
N GLN A 78 19.22 -2.76 -16.21
CA GLN A 78 19.05 -3.75 -15.14
C GLN A 78 18.42 -3.13 -13.87
N ALA A 79 18.85 -1.93 -13.48
CA ALA A 79 18.27 -1.21 -12.35
C ALA A 79 16.79 -0.83 -12.57
N LYS A 80 16.42 -0.48 -13.81
CA LYS A 80 15.06 -0.19 -14.24
C LYS A 80 14.19 -1.44 -14.20
N GLU A 81 14.64 -2.57 -14.75
CA GLU A 81 13.92 -3.85 -14.68
C GLU A 81 13.69 -4.31 -13.23
N ALA A 82 14.70 -4.18 -12.36
CA ALA A 82 14.56 -4.47 -10.95
C ALA A 82 13.51 -3.56 -10.28
N SER A 83 13.49 -2.27 -10.63
CA SER A 83 12.51 -1.31 -10.09
C SER A 83 11.10 -1.60 -10.59
N ASP A 84 10.92 -2.03 -11.84
CA ASP A 84 9.64 -2.47 -12.39
C ASP A 84 9.10 -3.72 -11.68
N ASN A 85 9.96 -4.72 -11.46
CA ASN A 85 9.59 -5.93 -10.73
C ASN A 85 9.15 -5.61 -9.30
N LEU A 86 9.88 -4.75 -8.59
CA LEU A 86 9.51 -4.30 -7.26
C LEU A 86 8.21 -3.51 -7.25
N LEU A 87 7.97 -2.68 -8.28
CA LEU A 87 6.74 -1.92 -8.43
C LEU A 87 5.52 -2.84 -8.62
N GLU A 88 5.63 -3.87 -9.44
CA GLU A 88 4.56 -4.85 -9.63
C GLU A 88 4.28 -5.65 -8.36
N ILE A 89 5.31 -6.07 -7.62
CA ILE A 89 5.14 -6.72 -6.31
C ILE A 89 4.44 -5.77 -5.32
N ALA A 90 4.87 -4.51 -5.25
CA ALA A 90 4.27 -3.52 -4.37
C ALA A 90 2.79 -3.26 -4.71
N LYS A 91 2.44 -3.18 -6.01
CA LYS A 91 1.04 -3.06 -6.47
C LYS A 91 0.21 -4.28 -6.10
N ALA A 92 0.73 -5.48 -6.31
CA ALA A 92 0.04 -6.72 -5.96
C ALA A 92 -0.25 -6.80 -4.45
N LYS A 93 0.76 -6.52 -3.62
CA LYS A 93 0.62 -6.48 -2.15
C LYS A 93 -0.35 -5.39 -1.69
N LEU A 94 -0.30 -4.21 -2.32
CA LEU A 94 -1.25 -3.13 -2.00
C LEU A 94 -2.69 -3.57 -2.29
N LYS A 95 -2.96 -4.16 -3.46
CA LYS A 95 -4.30 -4.66 -3.81
C LYS A 95 -4.79 -5.72 -2.82
N GLU A 96 -3.91 -6.61 -2.37
CA GLU A 96 -4.25 -7.62 -1.36
C GLU A 96 -4.56 -6.99 0.00
N SER A 97 -3.72 -6.06 0.48
CA SER A 97 -3.92 -5.38 1.77
C SER A 97 -5.16 -4.48 1.75
N GLU A 98 -5.47 -3.81 0.63
CA GLU A 98 -6.71 -3.03 0.46
C GLU A 98 -7.96 -3.93 0.50
N LYS A 99 -7.89 -5.13 -0.08
CA LYS A 99 -8.98 -6.12 0.01
C LYS A 99 -9.20 -6.56 1.46
N LYS A 100 -8.13 -6.94 2.16
CA LYS A 100 -8.18 -7.31 3.58
C LYS A 100 -8.75 -6.19 4.46
N ASN A 101 -8.33 -4.95 4.21
CA ASN A 101 -8.86 -3.78 4.91
C ASN A 101 -10.38 -3.64 4.72
N LYS A 102 -10.86 -3.79 3.48
CA LYS A 102 -12.29 -3.69 3.16
C LYS A 102 -13.12 -4.77 3.86
N GLU A 103 -12.64 -6.01 3.86
CA GLU A 103 -13.29 -7.16 4.51
C GLU A 103 -13.36 -6.95 6.04
N GLN A 104 -12.24 -6.62 6.67
CA GLN A 104 -12.18 -6.37 8.12
C GLN A 104 -13.00 -5.15 8.55
N GLY A 105 -12.99 -4.07 7.74
CA GLY A 105 -13.82 -2.90 7.98
C GLY A 105 -15.32 -3.19 7.85
N GLN A 106 -15.72 -4.13 6.99
CA GLN A 106 -17.11 -4.60 6.91
C GLN A 106 -17.51 -5.44 8.11
N GLU A 107 -16.66 -6.38 8.52
CA GLU A 107 -16.88 -7.18 9.73
C GLU A 107 -17.04 -6.29 10.97
N LEU A 108 -16.12 -5.35 11.18
CA LEU A 108 -16.16 -4.44 12.31
C LEU A 108 -17.45 -3.60 12.35
N ARG A 109 -17.93 -3.12 11.19
CA ARG A 109 -19.20 -2.39 11.10
C ARG A 109 -20.38 -3.27 11.50
N MET A 110 -20.47 -4.48 10.97
CA MET A 110 -21.53 -5.42 11.30
C MET A 110 -21.54 -5.77 12.80
N TYR A 111 -20.37 -6.03 13.39
CA TYR A 111 -20.26 -6.24 14.83
C TYR A 111 -20.73 -5.02 15.63
N THR A 112 -20.30 -3.81 15.25
CA THR A 112 -20.72 -2.57 15.90
C THR A 112 -22.23 -2.35 15.80
N GLU A 113 -22.84 -2.66 14.65
CA GLU A 113 -24.29 -2.58 14.43
C GLU A 113 -25.07 -3.58 15.30
N ILE A 114 -24.57 -4.82 15.40
CA ILE A 114 -25.13 -5.85 16.28
C ILE A 114 -25.06 -5.39 17.73
N GLU A 115 -23.92 -4.86 18.17
CA GLU A 115 -23.71 -4.44 19.55
C GLU A 115 -24.60 -3.25 19.92
N ALA A 116 -24.72 -2.27 19.02
CA ALA A 116 -25.69 -1.18 19.18
C ALA A 116 -27.14 -1.69 19.23
N SER A 117 -27.47 -2.73 18.47
CA SER A 117 -28.79 -3.36 18.49
C SER A 117 -29.08 -4.07 19.82
N LYS A 118 -28.14 -4.86 20.34
CA LYS A 118 -28.24 -5.53 21.65
C LYS A 118 -28.48 -4.51 22.76
N LYS A 119 -27.70 -3.42 22.79
CA LYS A 119 -27.85 -2.34 23.77
C LYS A 119 -29.25 -1.73 23.76
N ARG A 120 -29.80 -1.44 22.58
CA ARG A 120 -31.18 -0.93 22.44
C ARG A 120 -32.23 -1.91 22.97
N VAL A 121 -32.05 -3.21 22.74
CA VAL A 121 -32.96 -4.24 23.25
C VAL A 121 -32.93 -4.28 24.78
N VAL A 122 -31.73 -4.24 25.38
CA VAL A 122 -31.56 -4.22 26.84
C VAL A 122 -32.21 -2.96 27.44
N GLU A 123 -31.96 -1.78 26.87
CA GLU A 123 -32.57 -0.52 27.31
C GLU A 123 -34.11 -0.57 27.25
N MET A 124 -34.67 -1.17 26.20
CA MET A 124 -36.12 -1.36 26.08
C MET A 124 -36.67 -2.28 27.19
N HIS A 125 -35.96 -3.39 27.49
CA HIS A 125 -36.38 -4.31 28.54
C HIS A 125 -36.32 -3.65 29.92
N LEU A 126 -35.25 -2.91 30.23
CA LEU A 126 -35.13 -2.16 31.48
C LEU A 126 -36.29 -1.18 31.66
N LYS A 127 -36.64 -0.41 30.62
CA LYS A 127 -37.79 0.51 30.66
C LYS A 127 -39.13 -0.20 30.90
N LYS A 128 -39.32 -1.41 30.34
CA LYS A 128 -40.54 -2.21 30.59
C LYS A 128 -40.62 -2.66 32.05
N VAL A 129 -39.50 -3.14 32.60
CA VAL A 129 -39.39 -3.55 34.00
C VAL A 129 -39.65 -2.36 34.93
N GLU A 130 -39.05 -1.21 34.65
CA GLU A 130 -39.27 0.03 35.43
C GLU A 130 -40.74 0.47 35.44
N ARG A 131 -41.45 0.34 34.31
CA ARG A 131 -42.89 0.63 34.23
C ARG A 131 -43.71 -0.36 35.05
N ALA A 132 -43.47 -1.65 34.88
CA ALA A 132 -44.17 -2.69 35.64
C ALA A 132 -43.98 -2.53 37.17
N ASN A 133 -42.78 -2.15 37.61
CA ASN A 133 -42.50 -1.87 39.02
C ASN A 133 -43.20 -0.63 39.56
N LYS A 134 -43.51 0.37 38.71
CA LYS A 134 -44.30 1.55 39.08
C LYS A 134 -45.78 1.19 39.20
N ASP A 135 -46.29 0.37 38.30
CA ASP A 135 -47.69 -0.05 38.28
C ASP A 135 -48.05 -0.99 39.45
N GLN A 136 -47.06 -1.58 40.13
CA GLN A 136 -47.22 -2.43 41.31
C GLN A 136 -47.21 -1.70 42.67
N LYS A 137 -46.91 -0.40 42.71
CA LYS A 137 -46.88 0.42 43.93
C LYS A 137 -48.08 1.34 44.04
#